data_AF-A0A7K4BJ43-F1
#
_entry.id   AF-A0A7K4BJ43-F1
#
_cell.length_a   1.000
_cell.length_b   1.000
_cell.length_c   1.000
_cell.angle_alpha   90.00
_cell.angle_beta   90.00
_cell.angle_gamma   90.00
#
_symmetry.space_group_name_H-M   'P 1'
#
loop_
_entity.id
_entity.type
_entity.pdbx_description
1 polymer ?
#
loop_
_entity_poly.entity_id
_entity_poly.type
_entity_poly.pdbx_seq_one_letter_code
_entity_poly.pdbx_strand_id
1 'polypeptide(L)'
;MNRYSFVTRMPDKPGALHCAAEIIKSYSGNINRIQYDRRIDPATVFFEVTAAPETCHRLKEDLHAIGYLQETLPTLGFLKFSVYLPHKPGALFDLLTYITGAGANIAYIDFDDRRSDPGRVTISLNVEESAIVENLLDRLKSRYRLEILEYDTTGERLDDTVFYVRFAQAVRGLIGSAEDGFLLSLLHDVNHIVQELQSLGQDPREVFECILITGRTLRETTGEGFYADVQRIRISDAVEVFCFQMPGGGNIFLLRGPGEAVMVDTGYGIYHQDVVQMFQHYGLGDLRKIRRIYITHADADHCGAGGLFEAEAYMHTGSLEIIRQANRAYGSRSESSILEEVYTTIINLFSHFAPPESPELFPEGGVGMRSIFPILARFTVHDLEFEVLESLGGHLHGQVYFLCPEHGIIFTADTLINFRSLDEDRRRYNSLADFLVTSVNVDSDLARTERRALLELIAELDEELALTGRRCLVACGHGAISVLSEGRLEATGPVERYQPKGGRGS
;
A
#
# COMPACT_ATOMS: atom_id res chain seq x y z
N MET A 1 -15.03 -26.81 0.77
CA MET A 1 -13.65 -26.89 0.24
C MET A 1 -13.16 -25.47 0.15
N ASN A 2 -11.92 -25.21 0.57
CA ASN A 2 -11.35 -23.87 0.56
C ASN A 2 -10.12 -23.84 -0.34
N ARG A 3 -9.74 -22.64 -0.76
CA ARG A 3 -8.54 -22.37 -1.54
C ARG A 3 -7.38 -22.10 -0.59
N TYR A 4 -6.24 -22.71 -0.86
CA TYR A 4 -5.04 -22.58 -0.06
C TYR A 4 -3.83 -22.31 -0.95
N SER A 5 -3.05 -21.31 -0.59
CA SER A 5 -1.78 -21.00 -1.25
C SER A 5 -0.61 -21.38 -0.36
N PHE A 6 0.46 -21.89 -0.96
CA PHE A 6 1.71 -22.16 -0.26
C PHE A 6 2.90 -22.17 -1.22
N VAL A 7 4.06 -21.81 -0.67
CA VAL A 7 5.33 -21.79 -1.38
C VAL A 7 6.10 -23.06 -1.05
N THR A 8 6.70 -23.65 -2.07
CA THR A 8 7.58 -24.79 -1.88
C THR A 8 8.96 -24.53 -2.46
N ARG A 9 9.99 -25.05 -1.80
CA ARG A 9 11.36 -25.05 -2.28
C ARG A 9 11.74 -26.47 -2.67
N MET A 10 11.86 -26.69 -3.97
CA MET A 10 12.13 -27.98 -4.56
C MET A 10 13.61 -28.12 -4.94
N PRO A 11 14.20 -29.31 -4.79
CA PRO A 11 15.51 -29.60 -5.34
C PRO A 11 15.46 -29.55 -6.88
N ASP A 12 16.50 -29.00 -7.51
CA ASP A 12 16.68 -29.02 -8.98
C ASP A 12 17.08 -30.43 -9.45
N LYS A 13 16.14 -31.37 -9.36
CA LYS A 13 16.28 -32.75 -9.81
C LYS A 13 15.02 -33.24 -10.52
N PRO A 14 15.15 -34.15 -11.50
CA PRO A 14 13.99 -34.75 -12.17
C PRO A 14 13.00 -35.37 -11.16
N GLY A 15 11.71 -35.08 -11.36
CA GLY A 15 10.63 -35.62 -10.52
C GLY A 15 10.35 -34.85 -9.23
N ALA A 16 11.08 -33.77 -8.92
CA ALA A 16 10.81 -32.97 -7.72
C ALA A 16 9.37 -32.42 -7.69
N LEU A 17 8.92 -31.82 -8.80
CA LEU A 17 7.54 -31.34 -8.96
C LEU A 17 6.50 -32.46 -8.85
N HIS A 18 6.85 -33.65 -9.36
CA HIS A 18 5.96 -34.80 -9.33
C HIS A 18 5.71 -35.28 -7.90
N CYS A 19 6.74 -35.26 -7.05
CA CYS A 19 6.62 -35.63 -5.64
C CYS A 19 5.64 -34.69 -4.89
N ALA A 20 5.74 -33.38 -5.12
CA ALA A 20 4.78 -32.42 -4.54
C ALA A 20 3.36 -32.65 -5.06
N ALA A 21 3.19 -32.85 -6.37
CA ALA A 21 1.89 -33.15 -6.96
C ALA A 21 1.29 -34.47 -6.47
N GLU A 22 2.12 -35.47 -6.18
CA GLU A 22 1.70 -36.76 -5.60
C GLU A 22 1.15 -36.60 -4.18
N ILE A 23 1.84 -35.82 -3.34
CA ILE A 23 1.35 -35.47 -2.00
C ILE A 23 0.00 -34.74 -2.11
N ILE A 24 -0.10 -33.71 -2.95
CA ILE A 24 -1.35 -32.94 -3.14
C ILE A 24 -2.50 -33.87 -3.59
N LYS A 25 -2.23 -34.75 -4.55
CA LYS A 25 -3.19 -35.74 -5.05
C LYS A 25 -3.63 -36.72 -3.96
N SER A 26 -2.71 -37.19 -3.11
CA SER A 26 -3.00 -38.17 -2.06
C SER A 26 -4.04 -37.67 -1.05
N TYR A 27 -4.12 -36.35 -0.86
CA TYR A 27 -5.09 -35.67 -0.02
C TYR A 27 -6.34 -35.18 -0.76
N SER A 28 -6.55 -35.64 -1.99
CA SER A 28 -7.63 -35.18 -2.89
C SER A 28 -7.64 -33.67 -3.13
N GLY A 29 -6.46 -33.04 -3.06
CA GLY A 29 -6.32 -31.63 -3.39
C GLY A 29 -6.35 -31.42 -4.91
N ASN A 30 -7.09 -30.40 -5.35
CA ASN A 30 -7.07 -29.96 -6.75
C ASN A 30 -6.09 -28.79 -6.89
N ILE A 31 -5.05 -28.96 -7.71
CA ILE A 31 -4.15 -27.85 -8.07
C ILE A 31 -4.92 -26.92 -9.02
N ASN A 32 -5.28 -25.74 -8.54
CA ASN A 32 -5.94 -24.72 -9.36
C ASN A 32 -4.92 -23.89 -10.13
N ARG A 33 -3.76 -23.64 -9.51
CA ARG A 33 -2.65 -22.88 -10.11
C ARG A 33 -1.31 -23.45 -9.63
N ILE A 34 -0.34 -23.48 -10.53
CA ILE A 34 1.04 -23.83 -10.24
C ILE A 34 1.95 -22.85 -10.98
N GLN A 35 3.02 -22.41 -10.32
CA GLN A 35 3.96 -21.46 -10.91
C GLN A 35 5.39 -21.84 -10.56
N TYR A 36 6.20 -21.95 -11.61
CA TYR A 36 7.63 -22.19 -11.53
C TYR A 36 8.28 -21.53 -12.74
N ASP A 37 9.25 -20.65 -12.50
CA ASP A 37 10.10 -20.11 -13.55
C ASP A 37 11.54 -20.22 -13.10
N ARG A 38 12.26 -21.15 -13.72
CA ARG A 38 13.67 -21.42 -13.44
C ARG A 38 14.57 -20.20 -13.65
N ARG A 39 14.15 -19.24 -14.48
CA ARG A 39 14.89 -18.00 -14.72
C ARG A 39 14.74 -17.01 -13.56
N ILE A 40 13.75 -17.18 -12.70
CA ILE A 40 13.48 -16.33 -11.55
C ILE A 40 14.08 -16.97 -10.29
N ASP A 41 13.74 -18.23 -10.03
CA ASP A 41 14.31 -19.03 -8.95
C ASP A 41 14.26 -20.52 -9.36
N PRO A 42 15.41 -21.20 -9.45
CA PRO A 42 15.45 -22.60 -9.89
C PRO A 42 14.87 -23.59 -8.88
N ALA A 43 14.60 -23.18 -7.64
CA ALA A 43 14.10 -24.04 -6.58
C ALA A 43 12.69 -23.68 -6.12
N THR A 44 12.24 -22.44 -6.29
CA THR A 44 10.95 -22.00 -5.72
C THR A 44 9.77 -22.28 -6.66
N VAL A 45 8.77 -22.98 -6.14
CA VAL A 45 7.53 -23.33 -6.83
C VAL A 45 6.34 -22.94 -5.98
N PHE A 46 5.38 -22.27 -6.57
CA PHE A 46 4.16 -21.84 -5.91
C PHE A 46 2.97 -22.72 -6.30
N PHE A 47 2.13 -23.03 -5.32
CA PHE A 47 0.89 -23.78 -5.54
C PHE A 47 -0.31 -23.04 -4.97
N GLU A 48 -1.42 -23.13 -5.69
CA GLU A 48 -2.75 -22.84 -5.19
C GLU A 48 -3.60 -24.10 -5.32
N VAL A 49 -4.14 -24.58 -4.20
CA VAL A 49 -4.82 -25.86 -4.11
C VAL A 49 -6.20 -25.69 -3.45
N THR A 50 -7.22 -26.27 -4.05
CA THR A 50 -8.53 -26.42 -3.42
C THR A 50 -8.59 -27.75 -2.70
N ALA A 51 -8.82 -27.73 -1.39
CA ALA A 51 -8.87 -28.93 -0.55
C ALA A 51 -9.87 -28.78 0.60
N ALA A 52 -10.13 -29.87 1.33
CA ALA A 52 -10.85 -29.79 2.60
C ALA A 52 -9.90 -29.22 3.68
N PRO A 53 -10.39 -28.42 4.65
CA PRO A 53 -9.55 -27.84 5.70
C PRO A 53 -8.71 -28.87 6.46
N GLU A 54 -9.32 -30.02 6.79
CA GLU A 54 -8.69 -31.09 7.54
C GLU A 54 -7.63 -31.84 6.71
N THR A 55 -7.74 -31.82 5.37
CA THR A 55 -6.77 -32.45 4.48
C THR A 55 -5.62 -31.51 4.11
N CYS A 56 -5.88 -30.19 4.09
CA CYS A 56 -4.84 -29.20 3.79
C CYS A 56 -3.73 -29.16 4.85
N HIS A 57 -4.08 -29.28 6.13
CA HIS A 57 -3.08 -29.28 7.20
C HIS A 57 -2.09 -30.44 7.04
N ARG A 58 -2.60 -31.67 6.83
CA ARG A 58 -1.78 -32.87 6.64
C ARG A 58 -0.95 -32.82 5.35
N LEU A 59 -1.51 -32.25 4.29
CA LEU A 59 -0.77 -31.99 3.05
C LEU A 59 0.43 -31.07 3.30
N LYS A 60 0.25 -30.00 4.08
CA LYS A 60 1.35 -29.09 4.46
C LYS A 60 2.37 -29.79 5.35
N GLU A 61 1.94 -30.59 6.32
CA GLU A 61 2.83 -31.41 7.15
C GLU A 61 3.70 -32.36 6.30
N ASP A 62 3.12 -33.04 5.31
CA ASP A 62 3.87 -33.96 4.45
C ASP A 62 4.83 -33.22 3.51
N LEU A 63 4.43 -32.07 2.97
CA LEU A 63 5.34 -31.20 2.21
C LEU A 63 6.48 -30.66 3.08
N HIS A 64 6.19 -30.33 4.34
CA HIS A 64 7.19 -29.89 5.30
C HIS A 64 8.14 -31.04 5.69
N ALA A 65 7.62 -32.24 5.89
CA ALA A 65 8.40 -33.43 6.25
C ALA A 65 9.44 -33.82 5.19
N ILE A 66 9.15 -33.55 3.91
CA ILE A 66 10.12 -33.75 2.81
C ILE A 66 11.02 -32.52 2.57
N GLY A 67 10.90 -31.48 3.40
CA GLY A 67 11.66 -30.24 3.30
C GLY A 67 11.25 -29.32 2.15
N TYR A 68 10.06 -29.53 1.58
CA TYR A 68 9.59 -28.74 0.45
C TYR A 68 8.78 -27.52 0.90
N LEU A 69 8.03 -27.58 1.99
CA LEU A 69 7.22 -26.43 2.42
C LEU A 69 8.10 -25.28 2.90
N GLN A 70 7.87 -24.09 2.37
CA GLN A 70 8.56 -22.88 2.79
C GLN A 70 7.63 -22.01 3.63
N GLU A 71 7.92 -21.94 4.93
CA GLU A 71 7.12 -21.17 5.91
C GLU A 71 7.70 -19.78 6.19
N THR A 72 8.96 -19.57 5.81
CA THR A 72 9.68 -18.30 6.01
C THR A 72 10.44 -17.92 4.74
N LEU A 73 10.61 -16.61 4.50
CA LEU A 73 11.51 -16.08 3.48
C LEU A 73 12.93 -15.92 4.07
N PRO A 74 13.87 -16.86 3.82
CA PRO A 74 15.24 -16.67 4.25
C PRO A 74 15.84 -15.46 3.51
N THR A 75 16.61 -14.65 4.24
CA THR A 75 17.41 -13.57 3.63
C THR A 75 18.48 -14.20 2.75
N LEU A 76 18.35 -14.03 1.44
CA LEU A 76 19.36 -14.46 0.48
C LEU A 76 20.50 -13.44 0.45
N GLY A 77 21.66 -13.83 0.97
CA GLY A 77 22.89 -13.08 0.82
C GLY A 77 23.49 -13.27 -0.57
N PHE A 78 24.17 -12.23 -1.04
CA PHE A 78 24.92 -12.21 -2.29
C PHE A 78 26.40 -11.95 -2.01
N LEU A 79 27.27 -12.73 -2.65
CA LEU A 79 28.71 -12.52 -2.58
C LEU A 79 29.33 -12.56 -3.97
N LYS A 80 29.92 -11.45 -4.40
CA LYS A 80 30.69 -11.34 -5.63
C LYS A 80 32.15 -11.03 -5.31
N PHE A 81 33.06 -11.82 -5.87
CA PHE A 81 34.48 -11.63 -5.65
C PHE A 81 35.29 -12.04 -6.89
N SER A 82 36.48 -11.47 -7.00
CA SER A 82 37.53 -11.96 -7.89
C SER A 82 38.53 -12.79 -7.10
N VAL A 83 38.91 -13.94 -7.65
CA VAL A 83 39.95 -14.82 -7.11
C VAL A 83 41.00 -15.08 -8.18
N TYR A 84 42.27 -14.98 -7.81
CA TYR A 84 43.38 -15.15 -8.75
C TYR A 84 43.90 -16.58 -8.64
N LEU A 85 43.56 -17.39 -9.65
CA LEU A 85 43.95 -18.78 -9.73
C LEU A 85 45.27 -18.95 -10.51
N PRO A 86 46.14 -19.90 -10.11
CA PRO A 86 47.30 -20.26 -10.91
C PRO A 86 46.82 -20.87 -12.24
N HIS A 87 47.41 -20.43 -13.35
CA HIS A 87 47.09 -20.98 -14.67
C HIS A 87 47.75 -22.35 -14.87
N LYS A 88 47.18 -23.37 -14.20
CA LYS A 88 47.63 -24.76 -14.24
C LYS A 88 46.42 -25.71 -14.30
N PRO A 89 46.61 -26.94 -14.82
CA PRO A 89 45.56 -27.95 -14.79
C PRO A 89 44.97 -28.15 -13.39
N GLY A 90 43.63 -28.19 -13.29
CA GLY A 90 42.90 -28.44 -12.04
C GLY A 90 42.69 -27.23 -11.11
N ALA A 91 43.21 -26.04 -11.43
CA ALA A 91 43.10 -24.88 -10.53
C ALA A 91 41.64 -24.45 -10.24
N LEU A 92 40.77 -24.47 -11.26
CA LEU A 92 39.33 -24.20 -11.08
C LEU A 92 38.65 -25.31 -10.26
N PHE A 93 39.03 -26.57 -10.45
CA PHE A 93 38.48 -27.70 -9.70
C PHE A 93 38.78 -27.57 -8.19
N ASP A 94 40.02 -27.21 -7.85
CA ASP A 94 40.41 -26.95 -6.46
C ASP A 94 39.53 -25.86 -5.84
N LEU A 95 39.30 -24.75 -6.56
CA LEU A 95 38.44 -23.66 -6.11
C LEU A 95 36.99 -24.12 -5.89
N LEU A 96 36.41 -24.80 -6.88
CA LEU A 96 35.03 -25.28 -6.83
C LEU A 96 34.81 -26.25 -5.67
N THR A 97 35.82 -27.03 -5.29
CA THR A 97 35.74 -27.93 -4.12
C THR A 97 35.47 -27.18 -2.81
N TYR A 98 36.03 -25.98 -2.64
CA TYR A 98 35.74 -25.15 -1.46
C TYR A 98 34.32 -24.59 -1.50
N ILE A 99 33.87 -24.12 -2.66
CA ILE A 99 32.53 -23.54 -2.85
C ILE A 99 31.45 -24.62 -2.63
N THR A 100 31.59 -25.79 -3.27
CA THR A 100 30.69 -26.93 -3.08
C THR A 100 30.72 -27.46 -1.66
N GLY A 101 31.90 -27.52 -1.03
CA GLY A 101 32.04 -27.97 0.37
C GLY A 101 31.41 -27.01 1.38
N ALA A 102 31.19 -25.74 1.01
CA ALA A 102 30.46 -24.78 1.81
C ALA A 102 28.94 -24.79 1.55
N GLY A 103 28.45 -25.59 0.59
CA GLY A 103 27.04 -25.60 0.21
C GLY A 103 26.56 -24.33 -0.49
N ALA A 104 27.48 -23.48 -0.96
CA ALA A 104 27.13 -22.25 -1.67
C ALA A 104 26.81 -22.52 -3.14
N ASN A 105 25.79 -21.84 -3.69
CA ASN A 105 25.41 -22.00 -5.08
C ASN A 105 26.03 -20.91 -5.95
N ILE A 106 26.61 -21.29 -7.09
CA ILE A 106 27.25 -20.35 -8.02
C ILE A 106 26.17 -19.74 -8.92
N ALA A 107 25.97 -18.43 -8.80
CA ALA A 107 25.08 -17.66 -9.67
C ALA A 107 25.79 -17.24 -10.97
N TYR A 108 27.10 -16.95 -10.90
CA TYR A 108 27.89 -16.49 -12.05
C TYR A 108 29.36 -16.88 -11.89
N ILE A 109 30.02 -17.24 -12.99
CA ILE A 109 31.48 -17.43 -13.04
C ILE A 109 32.01 -17.00 -14.41
N ASP A 110 33.08 -16.21 -14.42
CA ASP A 110 33.75 -15.73 -15.63
C ASP A 110 35.27 -15.81 -15.48
N PHE A 111 35.91 -16.34 -16.51
CA PHE A 111 37.36 -16.47 -16.63
C PHE A 111 37.72 -16.43 -18.11
N ASP A 112 38.74 -15.63 -18.44
CA ASP A 112 39.28 -15.53 -19.78
C ASP A 112 40.80 -15.31 -19.69
N ASP A 113 41.57 -16.24 -20.23
CA ASP A 113 43.03 -16.24 -20.19
C ASP A 113 43.66 -15.21 -21.14
N ARG A 114 42.87 -14.62 -22.04
CA ARG A 114 43.29 -13.58 -22.98
C ARG A 114 43.17 -12.17 -22.41
N ARG A 115 42.62 -12.02 -21.21
CA ARG A 115 42.48 -10.71 -20.55
C ARG A 115 43.83 -10.20 -20.06
N SER A 116 43.90 -8.87 -19.88
CA SER A 116 45.08 -8.18 -19.35
C SER A 116 45.44 -8.56 -17.92
N ASP A 117 44.56 -9.27 -17.21
CA ASP A 117 44.73 -9.74 -15.84
C ASP A 117 44.71 -11.29 -15.77
N PRO A 118 45.84 -11.94 -16.10
CA PRO A 118 45.90 -13.40 -16.23
C PRO A 118 45.66 -14.10 -14.89
N GLY A 119 44.73 -15.06 -14.89
CA GLY A 119 44.40 -15.87 -13.71
C GLY A 119 43.22 -15.35 -12.89
N ARG A 120 42.67 -14.17 -13.22
CA ARG A 120 41.51 -13.63 -12.50
C ARG A 120 40.21 -14.33 -12.90
N VAL A 121 39.57 -14.97 -11.93
CA VAL A 121 38.23 -15.55 -12.04
C VAL A 121 37.26 -14.67 -11.25
N THR A 122 36.18 -14.22 -11.88
CA THR A 122 35.10 -13.49 -11.21
C THR A 122 33.96 -14.44 -10.90
N ILE A 123 33.49 -14.47 -9.64
CA ILE A 123 32.44 -15.38 -9.17
C ILE A 123 31.39 -14.61 -8.39
N SER A 124 30.12 -14.95 -8.60
CA SER A 124 29.00 -14.54 -7.76
C SER A 124 28.33 -15.77 -7.14
N LEU A 125 28.02 -15.71 -5.85
CA LEU A 125 27.38 -16.77 -5.07
C LEU A 125 26.06 -16.26 -4.45
N ASN A 126 25.04 -17.10 -4.47
CA ASN A 126 23.86 -16.94 -3.62
C ASN A 126 24.10 -17.75 -2.34
N VAL A 127 23.92 -17.11 -1.18
CA VAL A 127 24.28 -17.70 0.12
C VAL A 127 23.17 -17.47 1.13
N GLU A 128 22.79 -18.51 1.85
CA GLU A 128 21.62 -18.51 2.73
C GLU A 128 21.98 -18.15 4.19
N GLU A 129 23.25 -18.26 4.58
CA GLU A 129 23.72 -18.00 5.94
C GLU A 129 25.06 -17.25 5.96
N SER A 130 25.17 -16.21 6.79
CA SER A 130 26.39 -15.38 6.93
C SER A 130 27.60 -16.14 7.47
N ALA A 131 27.39 -17.08 8.39
CA ALA A 131 28.47 -17.90 8.98
C ALA A 131 29.14 -18.82 7.95
N ILE A 132 28.39 -19.31 6.96
CA ILE A 132 28.90 -20.10 5.84
C ILE A 132 29.78 -19.23 4.94
N VAL A 133 29.38 -17.98 4.71
CA VAL A 133 30.15 -17.01 3.91
C VAL A 133 31.49 -16.68 4.54
N GLU A 134 31.52 -16.35 5.83
CA GLU A 134 32.76 -15.99 6.53
C GLU A 134 33.77 -17.14 6.50
N ASN A 135 33.32 -18.36 6.78
CA ASN A 135 34.17 -19.55 6.72
C ASN A 135 34.70 -19.82 5.30
N LEU A 136 33.86 -19.68 4.28
CA LEU A 136 34.27 -19.82 2.88
C LEU A 136 35.32 -18.76 2.50
N LEU A 137 35.09 -17.49 2.84
CA LEU A 137 36.00 -16.38 2.56
C LEU A 137 37.35 -16.56 3.27
N ASP A 138 37.36 -16.97 4.53
CA ASP A 138 38.60 -17.20 5.28
C ASP A 138 39.43 -18.33 4.68
N ARG A 139 38.78 -19.44 4.30
CA ARG A 139 39.45 -20.55 3.61
C ARG A 139 40.02 -20.11 2.27
N LEU A 140 39.29 -19.32 1.48
CA LEU A 140 39.76 -18.83 0.19
C LEU A 140 40.90 -17.81 0.34
N LYS A 141 40.79 -16.83 1.25
CA LYS A 141 41.83 -15.83 1.53
C LYS A 141 43.14 -16.45 2.01
N SER A 142 43.07 -17.57 2.74
CA SER A 142 44.28 -18.29 3.20
C SER A 142 45.13 -18.88 2.06
N ARG A 143 44.55 -19.04 0.87
CA ARG A 143 45.14 -19.84 -0.22
C ARG A 143 45.24 -19.11 -1.55
N TYR A 144 44.36 -18.15 -1.80
CA TYR A 144 44.31 -17.39 -3.03
C TYR A 144 44.29 -15.89 -2.72
N ARG A 145 44.86 -15.10 -3.63
CA ARG A 145 44.58 -13.66 -3.64
C ARG A 145 43.12 -13.49 -4.00
N LEU A 146 42.38 -12.80 -3.14
CA LEU A 146 40.95 -12.59 -3.25
C LEU A 146 40.64 -11.09 -3.11
N GLU A 147 39.76 -10.60 -3.97
CA GLU A 147 39.25 -9.24 -3.98
C GLU A 147 37.72 -9.31 -3.92
N ILE A 148 37.14 -8.86 -2.81
CA ILE A 148 35.68 -8.81 -2.68
C ILE A 148 35.20 -7.62 -3.52
N LEU A 149 34.35 -7.90 -4.50
CA LEU A 149 33.77 -6.89 -5.37
C LEU A 149 32.44 -6.39 -4.80
N GLU A 150 31.66 -7.30 -4.22
CA GLU A 150 30.36 -7.02 -3.63
C GLU A 150 30.07 -8.06 -2.54
N TYR A 151 29.63 -7.60 -1.37
CA TYR A 151 29.17 -8.48 -0.31
C TYR A 151 27.94 -7.86 0.30
N ASP A 152 26.85 -8.61 0.29
CA ASP A 152 25.58 -8.16 0.80
C ASP A 152 24.86 -9.29 1.52
N THR A 153 24.57 -9.09 2.78
CA THR A 153 23.84 -10.03 3.64
C THR A 153 22.36 -9.64 3.79
N THR A 154 21.94 -8.49 3.24
CA THR A 154 20.55 -8.01 3.29
C THR A 154 19.76 -8.44 2.04
N GLY A 155 20.44 -8.79 0.95
CA GLY A 155 19.83 -9.20 -0.32
C GLY A 155 19.48 -8.03 -1.24
N GLU A 156 19.82 -6.80 -0.85
CA GLU A 156 19.65 -5.57 -1.64
C GLU A 156 20.44 -5.56 -2.97
N ARG A 157 21.50 -6.36 -3.11
CA ARG A 157 22.48 -6.34 -4.23
C ARG A 157 22.50 -7.63 -5.07
N LEU A 158 21.47 -8.48 -4.96
CA LEU A 158 21.29 -9.68 -5.81
C LEU A 158 21.21 -9.30 -7.31
N ASP A 159 21.76 -10.15 -8.18
CA ASP A 159 21.75 -10.00 -9.65
C ASP A 159 20.29 -9.84 -10.20
N ASP A 160 20.14 -9.22 -11.37
CA ASP A 160 18.87 -8.83 -12.01
C ASP A 160 17.90 -10.00 -12.28
N THR A 161 18.38 -11.23 -12.06
CA THR A 161 17.67 -12.50 -12.22
C THR A 161 16.73 -12.80 -11.03
N VAL A 162 16.91 -12.15 -9.86
CA VAL A 162 16.14 -12.43 -8.63
C VAL A 162 15.32 -11.21 -8.13
N PHE A 163 14.83 -10.38 -9.06
CA PHE A 163 14.14 -9.11 -8.78
C PHE A 163 13.00 -9.20 -7.75
N TYR A 164 12.16 -10.23 -7.84
CA TYR A 164 10.96 -10.35 -6.99
C TYR A 164 11.28 -10.70 -5.52
N VAL A 165 12.37 -11.43 -5.29
CA VAL A 165 12.86 -11.69 -3.94
C VAL A 165 13.42 -10.40 -3.34
N ARG A 166 14.14 -9.58 -4.13
CA ARG A 166 14.60 -8.25 -3.68
C ARG A 166 13.42 -7.37 -3.30
N PHE A 167 12.38 -7.35 -4.13
CA PHE A 167 11.16 -6.62 -3.85
C PHE A 167 10.50 -7.10 -2.55
N ALA A 168 10.30 -8.41 -2.36
CA ALA A 168 9.73 -8.94 -1.13
C ALA A 168 10.58 -8.64 0.12
N GLN A 169 11.91 -8.69 0.03
CA GLN A 169 12.81 -8.29 1.13
C GLN A 169 12.72 -6.79 1.42
N ALA A 170 12.64 -5.95 0.40
CA ALA A 170 12.47 -4.51 0.57
C ALA A 170 11.11 -4.18 1.23
N VAL A 171 10.03 -4.87 0.84
CA VAL A 171 8.71 -4.75 1.48
C VAL A 171 8.78 -5.24 2.94
N ARG A 172 9.46 -6.36 3.22
CA ARG A 172 9.71 -6.85 4.59
C ARG A 172 10.38 -5.80 5.47
N GLY A 173 11.34 -5.05 4.94
CA GLY A 173 12.00 -3.95 5.66
C GLY A 173 11.07 -2.77 6.00
N LEU A 174 9.90 -2.68 5.35
CA LEU A 174 8.88 -1.65 5.62
C LEU A 174 7.80 -2.14 6.59
N ILE A 175 7.36 -3.39 6.48
CA ILE A 175 6.25 -3.94 7.29
C ILE A 175 6.69 -4.78 8.50
N GLY A 176 7.96 -5.17 8.57
CA GLY A 176 8.49 -6.06 9.60
C GLY A 176 8.26 -7.55 9.33
N SER A 177 8.62 -8.41 10.29
CA SER A 177 8.59 -9.88 10.14
C SER A 177 7.27 -10.54 10.53
N ALA A 178 6.30 -9.78 11.07
CA ALA A 178 4.99 -10.33 11.46
C ALA A 178 4.13 -10.71 10.25
N GLU A 179 4.47 -10.20 9.06
CA GLU A 179 3.70 -10.29 7.82
C GLU A 179 4.30 -11.27 6.80
N ASP A 180 5.11 -12.24 7.24
CA ASP A 180 5.74 -13.22 6.33
C ASP A 180 4.70 -14.01 5.51
N GLY A 181 3.49 -14.23 6.05
CA GLY A 181 2.37 -14.84 5.31
C GLY A 181 1.89 -14.00 4.12
N PHE A 182 1.79 -12.68 4.29
CA PHE A 182 1.47 -11.75 3.21
C PHE A 182 2.58 -11.72 2.16
N LEU A 183 3.86 -11.65 2.58
CA LEU A 183 4.99 -11.62 1.65
C LEU A 183 5.03 -12.85 0.74
N LEU A 184 4.69 -14.02 1.28
CA LEU A 184 4.57 -15.26 0.50
C LEU A 184 3.41 -15.21 -0.49
N SER A 185 2.28 -14.59 -0.12
CA SER A 185 1.15 -14.36 -1.04
C SER A 185 1.50 -13.34 -2.12
N LEU A 186 2.15 -12.24 -1.77
CA LEU A 186 2.63 -11.25 -2.73
C LEU A 186 3.57 -11.90 -3.76
N LEU A 187 4.53 -12.71 -3.31
CA LEU A 187 5.41 -13.47 -4.21
C LEU A 187 4.65 -14.47 -5.09
N HIS A 188 3.54 -15.04 -4.58
CA HIS A 188 2.67 -15.89 -5.38
C HIS A 188 2.02 -15.09 -6.52
N ASP A 189 1.54 -13.88 -6.25
CA ASP A 189 0.78 -13.08 -7.21
C ASP A 189 1.65 -12.18 -8.11
N VAL A 190 2.93 -12.01 -7.78
CA VAL A 190 3.90 -11.24 -8.56
C VAL A 190 3.86 -11.50 -10.07
N ASN A 191 3.78 -12.75 -10.52
CA ASN A 191 3.74 -13.01 -11.97
C ASN A 191 2.40 -12.60 -12.60
N HIS A 192 1.30 -12.71 -11.87
CA HIS A 192 -0.01 -12.28 -12.35
C HIS A 192 -0.07 -10.75 -12.42
N ILE A 193 0.44 -10.07 -11.38
CA ILE A 193 0.68 -8.63 -11.37
C ILE A 193 1.53 -8.21 -12.57
N VAL A 194 2.66 -8.87 -12.79
CA VAL A 194 3.57 -8.58 -13.93
C VAL A 194 2.87 -8.78 -15.27
N GLN A 195 2.09 -9.85 -15.44
CA GLN A 195 1.33 -10.10 -16.66
C GLN A 195 0.26 -9.04 -16.90
N GLU A 196 -0.48 -8.65 -15.85
CA GLU A 196 -1.49 -7.61 -15.93
C GLU A 196 -0.84 -6.26 -16.28
N LEU A 197 0.23 -5.88 -15.58
CA LEU A 197 1.02 -4.67 -15.87
C LEU A 197 1.55 -4.65 -17.31
N GLN A 198 2.12 -5.76 -17.78
CA GLN A 198 2.58 -5.88 -19.17
C GLN A 198 1.43 -5.76 -20.18
N SER A 199 0.26 -6.33 -19.88
CA SER A 199 -0.93 -6.21 -20.73
C SER A 199 -1.44 -4.76 -20.82
N LEU A 200 -1.22 -3.98 -19.76
CA LEU A 200 -1.51 -2.55 -19.66
C LEU A 200 -0.37 -1.67 -20.21
N GLY A 201 0.72 -2.27 -20.69
CA GLY A 201 1.88 -1.57 -21.24
C GLY A 201 2.78 -0.89 -20.19
N GLN A 202 2.65 -1.26 -18.92
CA GLN A 202 3.45 -0.76 -17.80
C GLN A 202 4.72 -1.60 -17.60
N ASP A 203 5.79 -0.98 -17.09
CA ASP A 203 6.99 -1.72 -16.63
C ASP A 203 6.79 -2.15 -15.17
N PRO A 204 6.73 -3.46 -14.86
CA PRO A 204 6.63 -3.95 -13.49
C PRO A 204 7.73 -3.45 -12.56
N ARG A 205 8.93 -3.15 -13.08
CA ARG A 205 10.03 -2.60 -12.28
C ARG A 205 9.69 -1.21 -11.76
N GLU A 206 9.15 -0.35 -12.62
CA GLU A 206 8.75 1.01 -12.24
C GLU A 206 7.60 0.99 -11.22
N VAL A 207 6.61 0.11 -11.40
CA VAL A 207 5.50 -0.04 -10.46
C VAL A 207 5.98 -0.52 -9.10
N PHE A 208 6.83 -1.53 -9.04
CA PHE A 208 7.35 -2.04 -7.76
C PHE A 208 8.26 -1.03 -7.04
N GLU A 209 9.03 -0.23 -7.78
CA GLU A 209 9.74 0.91 -7.18
C GLU A 209 8.76 1.95 -6.63
N CYS A 210 7.66 2.26 -7.33
CA CYS A 210 6.61 3.16 -6.82
C CYS A 210 5.98 2.63 -5.53
N ILE A 211 5.77 1.31 -5.41
CA ILE A 211 5.31 0.69 -4.17
C ILE A 211 6.28 0.98 -3.03
N LEU A 212 7.58 0.72 -3.24
CA LEU A 212 8.60 0.94 -2.22
C LEU A 212 8.73 2.42 -1.84
N ILE A 213 8.65 3.33 -2.82
CA ILE A 213 8.67 4.78 -2.58
C ILE A 213 7.47 5.18 -1.73
N THR A 214 6.28 4.62 -1.98
CA THR A 214 5.06 4.90 -1.21
C THR A 214 5.27 4.54 0.26
N GLY A 215 5.70 3.31 0.55
CA GLY A 215 5.94 2.87 1.94
C GLY A 215 7.06 3.63 2.64
N ARG A 216 8.16 3.97 1.93
CA ARG A 216 9.22 4.82 2.48
C ARG A 216 8.71 6.22 2.80
N THR A 217 7.95 6.83 1.89
CA THR A 217 7.40 8.18 2.06
C THR A 217 6.53 8.22 3.30
N LEU A 218 5.56 7.30 3.44
CA LEU A 218 4.69 7.21 4.63
C LEU A 218 5.48 7.09 5.94
N ARG A 219 6.56 6.32 5.95
CA ARG A 219 7.43 6.19 7.12
C ARG A 219 8.21 7.48 7.40
N GLU A 220 8.76 8.10 6.36
CA GLU A 220 9.58 9.32 6.47
C GLU A 220 8.77 10.56 6.86
N THR A 221 7.47 10.58 6.58
CA THR A 221 6.54 11.66 6.93
C THR A 221 5.83 11.44 8.27
N THR A 222 6.37 10.60 9.15
CA THR A 222 5.90 10.42 10.54
C THR A 222 6.88 11.02 11.53
N GLY A 223 6.43 11.29 12.77
CA GLY A 223 7.30 11.81 13.82
C GLY A 223 7.94 13.14 13.44
N GLU A 224 9.27 13.25 13.48
CA GLU A 224 9.97 14.49 13.14
C GLU A 224 9.76 14.97 11.68
N GLY A 225 9.47 14.04 10.76
CA GLY A 225 9.21 14.37 9.36
C GLY A 225 7.76 14.75 9.07
N PHE A 226 6.86 14.61 10.05
CA PHE A 226 5.45 14.92 9.88
C PHE A 226 5.22 16.43 9.65
N TYR A 227 4.20 16.75 8.85
CA TYR A 227 3.73 18.11 8.65
C TYR A 227 2.26 18.12 8.24
N ALA A 228 1.60 19.27 8.33
CA ALA A 228 0.30 19.45 7.70
C ALA A 228 0.09 20.89 7.28
N ASP A 229 -0.73 21.12 6.26
CA ASP A 229 -1.22 22.46 5.95
C ASP A 229 -2.64 22.59 6.48
N VAL A 230 -2.84 23.58 7.35
CA VAL A 230 -4.04 23.70 8.17
C VAL A 230 -4.81 24.95 7.77
N GLN A 231 -6.10 24.76 7.46
CA GLN A 231 -7.05 25.86 7.28
C GLN A 231 -8.07 25.85 8.40
N ARG A 232 -8.54 27.05 8.74
CA ARG A 232 -9.56 27.30 9.74
C ARG A 232 -10.61 28.22 9.16
N ILE A 233 -11.82 27.70 8.98
CA ILE A 233 -12.90 28.43 8.31
C ILE A 233 -14.15 28.38 9.19
N ARG A 234 -14.68 29.56 9.51
CA ARG A 234 -15.93 29.71 10.26
C ARG A 234 -17.10 29.50 9.29
N ILE A 235 -17.94 28.50 9.56
CA ILE A 235 -19.10 28.15 8.73
C ILE A 235 -20.36 28.83 9.24
N SER A 236 -20.52 28.87 10.57
CA SER A 236 -21.61 29.55 11.25
C SER A 236 -21.10 30.31 12.48
N ASP A 237 -22.00 30.90 13.26
CA ASP A 237 -21.59 31.54 14.51
C ASP A 237 -21.08 30.58 15.58
N ALA A 238 -21.45 29.32 15.47
CA ALA A 238 -21.13 28.28 16.44
C ALA A 238 -20.11 27.26 15.91
N VAL A 239 -20.01 27.06 14.60
CA VAL A 239 -19.19 26.00 14.00
C VAL A 239 -18.02 26.55 13.18
N GLU A 240 -16.83 26.05 13.49
CA GLU A 240 -15.59 26.24 12.72
C GLU A 240 -15.15 24.89 12.15
N VAL A 241 -14.72 24.88 10.89
CA VAL A 241 -14.12 23.71 10.23
C VAL A 241 -12.61 23.88 10.19
N PHE A 242 -11.92 22.85 10.66
CA PHE A 242 -10.50 22.64 10.42
C PHE A 242 -10.34 21.70 9.23
N CYS A 243 -9.47 22.06 8.28
CA CYS A 243 -8.98 21.16 7.25
C CYS A 243 -7.49 20.93 7.50
N PHE A 244 -7.11 19.67 7.69
CA PHE A 244 -5.74 19.25 7.85
C PHE A 244 -5.32 18.49 6.58
N GLN A 245 -4.47 19.11 5.79
CA GLN A 245 -3.90 18.51 4.59
C GLN A 245 -2.67 17.70 5.00
N MET A 246 -2.76 16.37 4.93
CA MET A 246 -1.74 15.44 5.44
C MET A 246 -0.50 15.37 4.52
N PRO A 247 0.68 14.92 4.99
CA PRO A 247 1.88 14.81 4.14
C PRO A 247 1.70 13.93 2.91
N GLY A 248 0.94 12.86 3.07
CA GLY A 248 0.50 11.97 2.00
C GLY A 248 -0.95 11.58 2.25
N GLY A 249 -1.67 11.29 1.16
CA GLY A 249 -3.08 10.89 1.20
C GLY A 249 -4.06 12.05 1.43
N GLY A 250 -5.28 11.68 1.80
CA GLY A 250 -6.45 12.50 2.03
C GLY A 250 -6.37 13.47 3.20
N ASN A 251 -7.29 14.43 3.16
CA ASN A 251 -7.49 15.42 4.20
C ASN A 251 -8.22 14.82 5.39
N ILE A 252 -7.96 15.39 6.57
CA ILE A 252 -8.79 15.20 7.75
C ILE A 252 -9.56 16.48 8.01
N PHE A 253 -10.86 16.39 8.28
CA PHE A 253 -11.67 17.53 8.67
C PHE A 253 -12.23 17.39 10.09
N LEU A 254 -12.25 18.49 10.83
CA LEU A 254 -12.92 18.58 12.12
C LEU A 254 -13.89 19.76 12.14
N LEU A 255 -15.18 19.47 12.28
CA LEU A 255 -16.23 20.44 12.56
C LEU A 255 -16.33 20.63 14.07
N ARG A 256 -15.86 21.77 14.57
CA ARG A 256 -15.86 22.11 15.98
C ARG A 256 -17.07 22.98 16.30
N GLY A 257 -17.99 22.44 17.10
CA GLY A 257 -19.11 23.17 17.68
C GLY A 257 -19.00 23.33 19.21
N PRO A 258 -20.00 23.96 19.85
CA PRO A 258 -20.10 24.01 21.31
C PRO A 258 -20.32 22.61 21.90
N GLY A 259 -19.34 22.10 22.64
CA GLY A 259 -19.47 20.84 23.40
C GLY A 259 -19.30 19.55 22.61
N GLU A 260 -19.16 19.62 21.28
CA GLU A 260 -18.84 18.47 20.42
C GLU A 260 -17.89 18.86 19.27
N ALA A 261 -17.17 17.85 18.78
CA ALA A 261 -16.50 17.89 17.50
C ALA A 261 -16.94 16.68 16.68
N VAL A 262 -17.09 16.89 15.37
CA VAL A 262 -17.39 15.84 14.40
C VAL A 262 -16.26 15.79 13.40
N MET A 263 -15.76 14.59 13.15
CA MET A 263 -14.66 14.36 12.23
C MET A 263 -15.20 13.84 10.90
N VAL A 264 -14.63 14.30 9.79
CA VAL A 264 -14.88 13.74 8.46
C VAL A 264 -13.54 13.22 7.95
N ASP A 265 -13.49 11.91 7.69
CA ASP A 265 -12.29 11.15 7.38
C ASP A 265 -11.17 11.25 8.45
N THR A 266 -10.19 10.36 8.38
CA THR A 266 -9.26 10.06 9.49
C THR A 266 -7.80 9.98 9.11
N GLY A 267 -7.46 10.04 7.82
CA GLY A 267 -6.08 9.86 7.39
C GLY A 267 -5.63 8.40 7.45
N TYR A 268 -4.39 8.18 7.06
CA TYR A 268 -3.69 6.92 7.28
C TYR A 268 -3.50 6.63 8.79
N GLY A 269 -3.60 5.36 9.18
CA GLY A 269 -3.41 4.90 10.57
C GLY A 269 -2.04 5.25 11.15
N ILE A 270 -0.99 5.19 10.33
CA ILE A 270 0.39 5.49 10.72
C ILE A 270 0.58 6.93 11.21
N TYR A 271 -0.26 7.86 10.74
CA TYR A 271 -0.22 9.26 11.17
C TYR A 271 -1.01 9.53 12.45
N HIS A 272 -1.74 8.56 13.01
CA HIS A 272 -2.63 8.79 14.15
C HIS A 272 -1.96 9.52 15.32
N GLN A 273 -0.75 9.08 15.71
CA GLN A 273 -0.03 9.74 16.83
C GLN A 273 0.35 11.18 16.51
N ASP A 274 0.78 11.45 15.28
CA ASP A 274 1.15 12.80 14.83
C ASP A 274 -0.07 13.70 14.70
N VAL A 275 -1.20 13.16 14.21
CA VAL A 275 -2.51 13.83 14.15
C VAL A 275 -2.99 14.22 15.54
N VAL A 276 -2.88 13.33 16.54
CA VAL A 276 -3.27 13.65 17.92
C VAL A 276 -2.40 14.78 18.50
N GLN A 277 -1.09 14.79 18.22
CA GLN A 277 -0.20 15.88 18.65
C GLN A 277 -0.56 17.20 17.95
N MET A 278 -0.88 17.16 16.66
CA MET A 278 -1.35 18.31 15.89
C MET A 278 -2.69 18.83 16.44
N PHE A 279 -3.63 17.94 16.77
CA PHE A 279 -4.89 18.33 17.40
C PHE A 279 -4.66 19.01 18.75
N GLN A 280 -3.75 18.48 19.58
CA GLN A 280 -3.35 19.14 20.83
C GLN A 280 -2.81 20.56 20.58
N HIS A 281 -1.97 20.75 19.56
CA HIS A 281 -1.45 22.06 19.17
C HIS A 281 -2.55 23.08 18.87
N TYR A 282 -3.60 22.66 18.15
CA TYR A 282 -4.74 23.52 17.79
C TYR A 282 -5.85 23.59 18.85
N GLY A 283 -5.61 23.04 20.06
CA GLY A 283 -6.58 23.05 21.15
C GLY A 283 -7.75 22.07 20.97
N LEU A 284 -7.54 21.03 20.15
CA LEU A 284 -8.46 19.94 19.83
C LEU A 284 -8.03 18.60 20.48
N GLY A 285 -7.04 18.63 21.37
CA GLY A 285 -6.42 17.43 21.95
C GLY A 285 -7.28 16.62 22.93
N ASP A 286 -8.45 17.11 23.34
CA ASP A 286 -9.41 16.32 24.12
C ASP A 286 -10.25 15.46 23.18
N LEU A 287 -9.71 14.30 22.78
CA LEU A 287 -10.31 13.41 21.78
C LEU A 287 -11.71 12.93 22.16
N ARG A 288 -12.07 12.91 23.44
CA ARG A 288 -13.43 12.58 23.92
C ARG A 288 -14.52 13.54 23.43
N LYS A 289 -14.13 14.71 22.91
CA LYS A 289 -15.04 15.66 22.27
C LYS A 289 -15.36 15.27 20.83
N ILE A 290 -14.48 14.48 20.19
CA ILE A 290 -14.77 13.87 18.89
C ILE A 290 -15.74 12.73 19.19
N ARG A 291 -17.03 12.98 18.97
CA ARG A 291 -18.08 12.00 19.30
C ARG A 291 -18.44 11.12 18.12
N ARG A 292 -18.32 11.67 16.91
CA ARG A 292 -18.77 11.06 15.67
C ARG A 292 -17.71 11.24 14.58
N ILE A 293 -17.50 10.20 13.79
CA ILE A 293 -16.65 10.19 12.61
C ILE A 293 -17.53 9.81 11.43
N TYR A 294 -17.57 10.64 10.40
CA TYR A 294 -18.25 10.33 9.14
C TYR A 294 -17.20 10.03 8.08
N ILE A 295 -17.20 8.80 7.58
CA ILE A 295 -16.22 8.34 6.60
C ILE A 295 -16.81 8.46 5.21
N THR A 296 -16.09 9.11 4.31
CA THR A 296 -16.50 9.27 2.91
C THR A 296 -16.36 7.99 2.12
N HIS A 297 -15.25 7.25 2.29
CA HIS A 297 -15.00 5.99 1.59
C HIS A 297 -13.89 5.14 2.26
N ALA A 298 -13.59 3.98 1.66
CA ALA A 298 -12.77 2.92 2.24
C ALA A 298 -11.26 2.99 1.97
N ASP A 299 -10.76 3.95 1.18
CA ASP A 299 -9.31 4.05 0.94
C ASP A 299 -8.59 4.43 2.26
N ALA A 300 -7.37 3.94 2.40
CA ALA A 300 -6.65 3.91 3.66
C ALA A 300 -6.33 5.29 4.22
N ASP A 301 -6.23 6.31 3.38
CA ASP A 301 -6.04 7.70 3.76
C ASP A 301 -7.32 8.43 4.15
N HIS A 302 -8.47 7.80 4.03
CA HIS A 302 -9.74 8.39 4.46
C HIS A 302 -10.28 7.69 5.71
N CYS A 303 -10.12 6.37 5.81
CA CYS A 303 -10.66 5.61 6.94
C CYS A 303 -9.60 4.92 7.81
N GLY A 304 -8.31 5.04 7.48
CA GLY A 304 -7.28 4.18 8.05
C GLY A 304 -6.92 4.41 9.50
N ALA A 305 -7.35 5.51 10.13
CA ALA A 305 -7.21 5.70 11.57
C ALA A 305 -8.55 5.59 12.32
N GLY A 306 -9.65 5.26 11.65
CA GLY A 306 -11.00 5.32 12.23
C GLY A 306 -11.21 4.46 13.47
N GLY A 307 -10.59 3.28 13.55
CA GLY A 307 -10.63 2.39 14.70
C GLY A 307 -9.73 2.81 15.86
N LEU A 308 -8.92 3.84 15.70
CA LEU A 308 -8.01 4.36 16.75
C LEU A 308 -8.66 5.46 17.60
N PHE A 309 -9.86 5.90 17.23
CA PHE A 309 -10.66 6.87 17.98
C PHE A 309 -11.80 6.17 18.72
N GLU A 310 -12.13 6.61 19.94
CA GLU A 310 -13.28 6.11 20.72
C GLU A 310 -14.64 6.65 20.22
N ALA A 311 -14.69 7.22 19.03
CA ALA A 311 -15.85 7.90 18.46
C ALA A 311 -16.73 6.92 17.67
N GLU A 312 -18.03 7.21 17.60
CA GLU A 312 -18.96 6.44 16.78
C GLU A 312 -18.70 6.75 15.29
N ALA A 313 -18.31 5.73 14.53
CA ALA A 313 -18.02 5.87 13.11
C ALA A 313 -19.25 5.53 12.27
N TYR A 314 -19.50 6.33 11.23
CA TYR A 314 -20.56 6.14 10.26
C TYR A 314 -19.97 5.97 8.87
N MET A 315 -20.41 4.95 8.14
CA MET A 315 -19.97 4.73 6.76
C MET A 315 -21.01 4.00 5.90
N HIS A 316 -20.74 3.93 4.61
CA HIS A 316 -21.57 3.18 3.68
C HIS A 316 -21.30 1.66 3.77
N THR A 317 -22.33 0.85 3.51
CA THR A 317 -22.23 -0.62 3.47
C THR A 317 -21.15 -1.10 2.49
N GLY A 318 -21.13 -0.55 1.26
CA GLY A 318 -20.11 -0.82 0.25
C GLY A 318 -18.67 -0.51 0.69
N SER A 319 -18.46 0.57 1.45
CA SER A 319 -17.14 0.88 2.01
C SER A 319 -16.71 -0.16 3.06
N LEU A 320 -17.63 -0.61 3.91
CA LEU A 320 -17.35 -1.70 4.87
C LEU A 320 -17.00 -3.02 4.15
N GLU A 321 -17.67 -3.32 3.03
CA GLU A 321 -17.35 -4.52 2.25
C GLU A 321 -15.98 -4.42 1.57
N ILE A 322 -15.60 -3.26 1.01
CA ILE A 322 -14.24 -3.04 0.51
C ILE A 322 -13.19 -3.35 1.59
N ILE A 323 -13.41 -2.86 2.82
CA ILE A 323 -12.52 -3.11 3.96
C ILE A 323 -12.44 -4.60 4.27
N ARG A 324 -13.57 -5.30 4.31
CA ARG A 324 -13.64 -6.75 4.59
C ARG A 324 -12.96 -7.60 3.53
N GLN A 325 -13.09 -7.21 2.26
CA GLN A 325 -12.50 -7.92 1.13
C GLN A 325 -11.05 -7.53 0.89
N ALA A 326 -10.54 -6.47 1.53
CA ALA A 326 -9.24 -5.87 1.28
C ALA A 326 -9.00 -5.57 -0.22
N ASN A 327 -10.06 -5.16 -0.92
CA ASN A 327 -10.03 -4.88 -2.36
C ASN A 327 -10.88 -3.64 -2.66
N ARG A 328 -10.22 -2.53 -2.98
CA ARG A 328 -10.88 -1.25 -3.31
C ARG A 328 -11.79 -1.32 -4.53
N ALA A 329 -11.55 -2.26 -5.44
CA ALA A 329 -12.37 -2.46 -6.61
C ALA A 329 -13.62 -3.32 -6.36
N TYR A 330 -13.85 -3.80 -5.13
CA TYR A 330 -15.05 -4.57 -4.78
C TYR A 330 -16.34 -3.81 -5.14
N GLY A 331 -17.31 -4.53 -5.72
CA GLY A 331 -18.57 -3.95 -6.17
C GLY A 331 -18.47 -3.12 -7.45
N SER A 332 -17.33 -3.16 -8.14
CA SER A 332 -17.08 -2.44 -9.40
C SER A 332 -16.80 -3.39 -10.56
N ARG A 333 -16.76 -2.84 -11.78
CA ARG A 333 -16.34 -3.59 -12.98
C ARG A 333 -14.88 -4.08 -12.94
N SER A 334 -14.06 -3.51 -12.05
CA SER A 334 -12.64 -3.80 -11.89
C SER A 334 -12.36 -4.75 -10.72
N GLU A 335 -13.40 -5.28 -10.06
CA GLU A 335 -13.29 -6.13 -8.85
C GLU A 335 -12.33 -7.31 -9.03
N SER A 336 -12.28 -7.88 -10.24
CA SER A 336 -11.43 -9.03 -10.56
C SER A 336 -9.95 -8.69 -10.83
N SER A 337 -9.56 -7.41 -10.78
CA SER A 337 -8.17 -6.99 -10.99
C SER A 337 -7.32 -7.37 -9.78
N ILE A 338 -6.23 -8.11 -10.01
CA ILE A 338 -5.30 -8.45 -8.92
C ILE A 338 -4.50 -7.21 -8.50
N LEU A 339 -4.31 -6.24 -9.40
CA LEU A 339 -3.58 -5.01 -9.10
C LEU A 339 -4.30 -4.18 -8.05
N GLU A 340 -5.63 -4.07 -8.14
CA GLU A 340 -6.45 -3.34 -7.16
C GLU A 340 -6.39 -4.01 -5.77
N GLU A 341 -6.52 -5.34 -5.70
CA GLU A 341 -6.41 -6.11 -4.44
C GLU A 341 -5.02 -5.98 -3.82
N VAL A 342 -3.97 -6.15 -4.61
CA VAL A 342 -2.58 -6.08 -4.12
C VAL A 342 -2.22 -4.67 -3.69
N TYR A 343 -2.60 -3.65 -4.48
CA TYR A 343 -2.42 -2.25 -4.10
C TYR A 343 -3.12 -1.96 -2.76
N THR A 344 -4.39 -2.34 -2.63
CA THR A 344 -5.19 -2.15 -1.41
C THR A 344 -4.51 -2.80 -0.21
N THR A 345 -4.06 -4.05 -0.36
CA THR A 345 -3.41 -4.78 0.74
C THR A 345 -2.08 -4.13 1.13
N ILE A 346 -1.25 -3.73 0.15
CA ILE A 346 0.05 -3.13 0.41
C ILE A 346 -0.09 -1.76 1.08
N ILE A 347 -0.97 -0.89 0.57
CA ILE A 347 -1.17 0.43 1.17
C ILE A 347 -1.73 0.28 2.58
N ASN A 348 -2.61 -0.69 2.83
CA ASN A 348 -3.13 -0.97 4.16
C ASN A 348 -2.03 -1.36 5.15
N LEU A 349 -1.09 -2.20 4.72
CA LEU A 349 0.05 -2.60 5.55
C LEU A 349 0.99 -1.42 5.83
N PHE A 350 1.41 -0.68 4.82
CA PHE A 350 2.32 0.46 5.00
C PHE A 350 1.72 1.59 5.84
N SER A 351 0.42 1.78 5.75
CA SER A 351 -0.30 2.84 6.46
C SER A 351 -0.78 2.43 7.84
N HIS A 352 -0.47 1.21 8.32
CA HIS A 352 -1.00 0.66 9.58
C HIS A 352 -2.53 0.80 9.65
N PHE A 353 -3.20 0.37 8.59
CA PHE A 353 -4.63 0.51 8.41
C PHE A 353 -5.43 -0.09 9.57
N ALA A 354 -6.13 0.77 10.28
CA ALA A 354 -6.96 0.48 11.44
C ALA A 354 -8.34 1.15 11.25
N PRO A 355 -9.18 0.62 10.34
CA PRO A 355 -10.53 1.14 10.13
C PRO A 355 -11.43 0.87 11.36
N PRO A 356 -12.61 1.50 11.46
CA PRO A 356 -13.55 1.21 12.54
C PRO A 356 -13.98 -0.26 12.55
N GLU A 357 -13.94 -0.92 13.71
CA GLU A 357 -14.30 -2.33 13.84
C GLU A 357 -15.82 -2.59 13.71
N SER A 358 -16.63 -1.65 14.19
CA SER A 358 -18.10 -1.77 14.22
C SER A 358 -18.74 -0.41 13.91
N PRO A 359 -18.65 0.06 12.66
CA PRO A 359 -19.26 1.31 12.25
C PRO A 359 -20.79 1.16 12.18
N GLU A 360 -21.49 2.25 12.46
CA GLU A 360 -22.89 2.41 12.08
C GLU A 360 -22.99 2.60 10.56
N LEU A 361 -23.97 1.95 9.95
CA LEU A 361 -24.12 1.95 8.50
C LEU A 361 -25.22 2.91 8.07
N PHE A 362 -24.96 3.68 7.01
CA PHE A 362 -26.01 4.47 6.38
C PHE A 362 -27.11 3.55 5.85
N PRO A 363 -28.39 3.95 5.98
CA PRO A 363 -29.51 3.12 5.56
C PRO A 363 -29.51 2.93 4.05
N GLU A 364 -30.01 1.77 3.61
CA GLU A 364 -30.27 1.50 2.19
C GLU A 364 -31.55 2.21 1.74
N GLY A 365 -31.53 2.77 0.53
CA GLY A 365 -32.67 3.44 -0.09
C GLY A 365 -32.77 4.91 0.28
N GLY A 366 -32.57 5.78 -0.71
CA GLY A 366 -32.56 7.22 -0.51
C GLY A 366 -33.91 7.81 -0.08
N VAL A 367 -33.86 8.83 0.79
CA VAL A 367 -35.01 9.65 1.21
C VAL A 367 -35.31 10.81 0.26
N GLY A 368 -34.53 10.94 -0.81
CA GLY A 368 -34.63 11.99 -1.82
C GLY A 368 -33.44 11.98 -2.77
N MET A 369 -33.34 13.01 -3.60
CA MET A 369 -32.24 13.20 -4.55
C MET A 369 -31.68 14.62 -4.43
N ARG A 370 -30.36 14.74 -4.56
CA ARG A 370 -29.64 16.00 -4.77
C ARG A 370 -28.85 15.88 -6.07
N SER A 371 -29.23 16.65 -7.10
CA SER A 371 -28.72 16.41 -8.46
C SER A 371 -28.94 14.94 -8.87
N ILE A 372 -27.88 14.21 -9.22
CA ILE A 372 -27.92 12.79 -9.56
C ILE A 372 -27.70 11.85 -8.36
N PHE A 373 -27.50 12.39 -7.16
CA PHE A 373 -27.08 11.62 -5.98
C PHE A 373 -28.27 11.34 -5.05
N PRO A 374 -28.53 10.06 -4.70
CA PRO A 374 -29.48 9.72 -3.64
C PRO A 374 -29.07 10.31 -2.29
N ILE A 375 -30.03 10.84 -1.53
CA ILE A 375 -29.81 11.28 -0.15
C ILE A 375 -30.08 10.09 0.76
N LEU A 376 -29.06 9.49 1.37
CA LEU A 376 -29.22 8.31 2.24
C LEU A 376 -29.72 8.68 3.62
N ALA A 377 -29.14 9.73 4.21
CA ALA A 377 -29.42 10.14 5.57
C ALA A 377 -29.18 11.64 5.74
N ARG A 378 -29.56 12.14 6.91
CA ARG A 378 -29.18 13.48 7.38
C ARG A 378 -28.57 13.39 8.77
N PHE A 379 -27.62 14.26 9.06
CA PHE A 379 -27.08 14.42 10.40
C PHE A 379 -26.84 15.89 10.71
N THR A 380 -26.79 16.22 12.00
CA THR A 380 -26.56 17.59 12.44
C THR A 380 -25.24 17.74 13.17
N VAL A 381 -24.62 18.90 12.99
CA VAL A 381 -23.49 19.40 13.79
C VAL A 381 -23.88 20.78 14.28
N HIS A 382 -24.32 20.87 15.53
CA HIS A 382 -24.94 22.08 16.08
C HIS A 382 -26.05 22.66 15.17
N ASP A 383 -25.81 23.78 14.49
CA ASP A 383 -26.74 24.50 13.62
C ASP A 383 -26.58 24.15 12.13
N LEU A 384 -25.68 23.21 11.81
CA LEU A 384 -25.48 22.71 10.45
C LEU A 384 -26.24 21.39 10.26
N GLU A 385 -27.10 21.32 9.25
CA GLU A 385 -27.74 20.08 8.79
C GLU A 385 -27.04 19.59 7.51
N PHE A 386 -26.53 18.37 7.55
CA PHE A 386 -25.84 17.71 6.44
C PHE A 386 -26.71 16.63 5.82
N GLU A 387 -26.68 16.57 4.49
CA GLU A 387 -27.19 15.48 3.67
C GLU A 387 -26.04 14.53 3.32
N VAL A 388 -26.26 13.23 3.52
CA VAL A 388 -25.36 12.17 3.08
C VAL A 388 -25.77 11.77 1.67
N LEU A 389 -24.93 12.08 0.68
CA LEU A 389 -25.20 11.82 -0.74
C LEU A 389 -24.45 10.58 -1.19
N GLU A 390 -25.15 9.60 -1.76
CA GLU A 390 -24.54 8.39 -2.32
C GLU A 390 -23.86 8.67 -3.66
N SER A 391 -22.60 8.27 -3.79
CA SER A 391 -21.87 8.25 -5.07
C SER A 391 -22.44 7.16 -5.99
N LEU A 392 -22.32 7.37 -7.30
CA LEU A 392 -22.57 6.32 -8.30
C LEU A 392 -21.52 5.21 -8.30
N GLY A 393 -20.43 5.37 -7.53
CA GLY A 393 -19.37 4.37 -7.40
C GLY A 393 -18.23 4.52 -8.41
N GLY A 394 -18.01 5.72 -8.97
CA GLY A 394 -16.97 5.94 -9.95
C GLY A 394 -15.56 5.87 -9.38
N HIS A 395 -15.33 6.56 -8.25
CA HIS A 395 -14.06 6.44 -7.54
C HIS A 395 -13.95 5.08 -6.85
N LEU A 396 -14.93 4.76 -6.00
CA LEU A 396 -15.08 3.49 -5.29
C LEU A 396 -16.56 3.18 -5.04
N HIS A 397 -16.89 1.89 -4.99
CA HIS A 397 -18.20 1.47 -4.54
C HIS A 397 -18.43 1.90 -3.08
N GLY A 398 -19.57 2.54 -2.81
CA GLY A 398 -19.93 2.99 -1.47
C GLY A 398 -19.22 4.25 -1.00
N GLN A 399 -18.68 5.06 -1.90
CA GLN A 399 -18.31 6.44 -1.58
C GLN A 399 -19.55 7.29 -1.28
N VAL A 400 -19.43 8.23 -0.35
CA VAL A 400 -20.46 9.24 -0.06
C VAL A 400 -19.89 10.65 -0.03
N TYR A 401 -20.76 11.63 -0.25
CA TYR A 401 -20.48 13.06 -0.07
C TYR A 401 -21.30 13.61 1.09
N PHE A 402 -20.79 14.64 1.76
CA PHE A 402 -21.53 15.32 2.83
C PHE A 402 -21.79 16.76 2.44
N LEU A 403 -23.06 17.13 2.27
CA LEU A 403 -23.45 18.47 1.83
C LEU A 403 -24.25 19.17 2.94
N CYS A 404 -23.86 20.37 3.34
CA CYS A 404 -24.71 21.28 4.10
C CYS A 404 -25.18 22.41 3.17
N PRO A 405 -26.41 22.32 2.61
CA PRO A 405 -26.89 23.30 1.63
C PRO A 405 -27.02 24.70 2.23
N GLU A 406 -27.64 24.83 3.40
CA GLU A 406 -27.97 26.12 4.01
C GLU A 406 -26.74 26.97 4.34
N HIS A 407 -25.63 26.32 4.68
CA HIS A 407 -24.38 27.00 5.05
C HIS A 407 -23.32 26.94 3.95
N GLY A 408 -23.59 26.24 2.84
CA GLY A 408 -22.71 26.21 1.69
C GLY A 408 -21.38 25.54 1.94
N ILE A 409 -21.40 24.29 2.40
CA ILE A 409 -20.18 23.47 2.45
C ILE A 409 -20.46 22.06 1.95
N ILE A 410 -19.58 21.54 1.11
CA ILE A 410 -19.63 20.15 0.61
C ILE A 410 -18.29 19.46 0.78
N PHE A 411 -18.32 18.25 1.36
CA PHE A 411 -17.21 17.31 1.42
C PHE A 411 -17.34 16.32 0.27
N THR A 412 -16.43 16.38 -0.69
CA THR A 412 -16.59 15.73 -2.00
C THR A 412 -15.81 14.43 -2.15
N ALA A 413 -15.12 14.00 -1.09
CA ALA A 413 -14.18 12.88 -1.16
C ALA A 413 -13.21 13.06 -2.36
N ASP A 414 -12.77 11.95 -2.95
CA ASP A 414 -11.75 11.96 -4.01
C ASP A 414 -12.31 12.23 -5.40
N THR A 415 -13.63 12.40 -5.54
CA THR A 415 -14.23 12.80 -6.82
C THR A 415 -13.72 14.18 -7.27
N LEU A 416 -13.48 15.09 -6.32
CA LEU A 416 -12.80 16.38 -6.55
C LEU A 416 -11.53 16.50 -5.70
N ILE A 417 -10.42 16.83 -6.36
CA ILE A 417 -9.13 17.11 -5.75
C ILE A 417 -8.65 18.49 -6.19
N ASN A 418 -8.16 19.31 -5.24
CA ASN A 418 -7.54 20.59 -5.58
C ASN A 418 -6.01 20.42 -5.78
N PHE A 419 -5.62 19.85 -6.91
CA PHE A 419 -4.20 19.64 -7.27
C PHE A 419 -3.35 20.91 -7.26
N ARG A 420 -3.94 22.10 -7.45
CA ARG A 420 -3.20 23.38 -7.45
C ARG A 420 -2.80 23.84 -6.06
N SER A 421 -3.53 23.39 -5.04
CA SER A 421 -3.24 23.71 -3.64
C SER A 421 -2.18 22.79 -3.02
N LEU A 422 -1.86 21.68 -3.68
CA LEU A 422 -0.89 20.71 -3.20
C LEU A 422 0.55 21.24 -3.40
N ASP A 423 1.37 21.08 -2.36
CA ASP A 423 2.82 21.30 -2.48
C ASP A 423 3.48 20.24 -3.38
N GLU A 424 4.78 20.41 -3.66
CA GLU A 424 5.51 19.50 -4.55
C GLU A 424 5.57 18.07 -4.01
N ASP A 425 5.80 17.92 -2.70
CA ASP A 425 5.88 16.61 -2.05
C ASP A 425 4.55 15.86 -2.10
N ARG A 426 3.42 16.52 -1.79
CA ARG A 426 2.08 15.90 -1.91
C ARG A 426 1.72 15.59 -3.35
N ARG A 427 2.09 16.43 -4.32
CA ARG A 427 1.84 16.13 -5.74
C ARG A 427 2.62 14.90 -6.18
N ARG A 428 3.88 14.80 -5.76
CA ARG A 428 4.70 13.62 -6.02
C ARG A 428 4.10 12.37 -5.39
N TYR A 429 3.69 12.45 -4.13
CA TYR A 429 3.03 11.33 -3.44
C TYR A 429 1.74 10.89 -4.14
N ASN A 430 0.82 11.83 -4.43
CA ASN A 430 -0.45 11.51 -5.09
C ASN A 430 -0.26 10.90 -6.47
N SER A 431 0.79 11.29 -7.21
CA SER A 431 1.08 10.68 -8.50
C SER A 431 1.50 9.21 -8.41
N LEU A 432 1.98 8.73 -7.25
CA LEU A 432 2.39 7.33 -7.07
C LEU A 432 1.20 6.38 -7.26
N ALA A 433 0.01 6.74 -6.76
CA ALA A 433 -1.18 5.89 -6.88
C ALA A 433 -1.58 5.64 -8.35
N ASP A 434 -1.45 6.64 -9.22
CA ASP A 434 -1.72 6.51 -10.65
C ASP A 434 -0.82 5.45 -11.32
N PHE A 435 0.44 5.35 -10.90
CA PHE A 435 1.37 4.32 -11.40
C PHE A 435 1.07 2.92 -10.85
N LEU A 436 0.38 2.83 -9.72
CA LEU A 436 0.13 1.56 -9.03
C LEU A 436 -1.14 0.84 -9.52
N VAL A 437 -2.20 1.60 -9.78
CA VAL A 437 -3.51 1.05 -10.21
C VAL A 437 -3.97 1.54 -11.58
N THR A 438 -3.11 2.21 -12.35
CA THR A 438 -3.39 2.84 -13.67
C THR A 438 -4.42 3.97 -13.68
N SER A 439 -5.37 3.93 -12.75
CA SER A 439 -6.38 4.95 -12.48
C SER A 439 -6.80 4.83 -11.03
N VAL A 440 -6.81 5.94 -10.30
CA VAL A 440 -7.42 5.98 -8.96
C VAL A 440 -8.93 5.78 -8.96
N ASN A 441 -9.60 5.77 -10.12
CA ASN A 441 -11.03 5.49 -10.24
C ASN A 441 -11.26 4.06 -10.74
N VAL A 442 -12.08 3.29 -10.02
CA VAL A 442 -12.47 1.93 -10.42
C VAL A 442 -13.43 1.93 -11.62
N ASP A 443 -14.20 3.02 -11.82
CA ASP A 443 -14.94 3.33 -13.05
C ASP A 443 -14.79 4.82 -13.43
N SER A 444 -13.84 5.09 -14.33
CA SER A 444 -13.55 6.45 -14.80
C SER A 444 -14.69 7.14 -15.57
N ASP A 445 -15.65 6.40 -16.12
CA ASP A 445 -16.79 7.00 -16.83
C ASP A 445 -17.85 7.50 -15.85
N LEU A 446 -18.12 6.70 -14.82
CA LEU A 446 -18.94 7.12 -13.68
C LEU A 446 -18.27 8.28 -12.95
N ALA A 447 -16.98 8.18 -12.62
CA ALA A 447 -16.25 9.25 -11.92
C ALA A 447 -16.32 10.60 -12.67
N ARG A 448 -16.26 10.58 -14.01
CA ARG A 448 -16.43 11.78 -14.84
C ARG A 448 -17.84 12.35 -14.77
N THR A 449 -18.84 11.49 -14.75
CA THR A 449 -20.26 11.87 -14.64
C THR A 449 -20.53 12.52 -13.30
N GLU A 450 -20.03 11.93 -12.22
CA GLU A 450 -20.16 12.44 -10.86
C GLU A 450 -19.43 13.77 -10.68
N ARG A 451 -18.19 13.87 -11.18
CA ARG A 451 -17.41 15.12 -11.15
C ARG A 451 -18.15 16.27 -11.80
N ARG A 452 -18.75 16.04 -12.98
CA ARG A 452 -19.55 17.08 -13.66
C ARG A 452 -20.76 17.49 -12.81
N ALA A 453 -21.51 16.51 -12.30
CA ALA A 453 -22.70 16.79 -11.49
C ALA A 453 -22.39 17.49 -10.17
N LEU A 454 -21.26 17.17 -9.53
CA LEU A 454 -20.79 17.89 -8.34
C LEU A 454 -20.43 19.34 -8.66
N LEU A 455 -19.71 19.60 -9.76
CA LEU A 455 -19.35 20.97 -10.15
C LEU A 455 -20.58 21.80 -10.52
N GLU A 456 -21.57 21.21 -11.20
CA GLU A 456 -22.86 21.85 -11.48
C GLU A 456 -23.62 22.16 -10.18
N LEU A 457 -23.72 21.19 -9.27
CA LEU A 457 -24.35 21.37 -7.95
C LEU A 457 -23.67 22.46 -7.12
N ILE A 458 -22.33 22.52 -7.13
CA ILE A 458 -21.56 23.54 -6.42
C ILE A 458 -21.83 24.93 -7.02
N ALA A 459 -21.89 25.04 -8.35
CA ALA A 459 -22.17 26.30 -9.02
C ALA A 459 -23.59 26.81 -8.72
N GLU A 460 -24.59 25.93 -8.80
CA GLU A 460 -25.98 26.25 -8.44
C GLU A 460 -26.09 26.74 -7.00
N LEU A 461 -25.45 26.02 -6.06
CA LEU A 461 -25.47 26.39 -4.65
C LEU A 461 -24.74 27.71 -4.38
N ASP A 462 -23.62 27.96 -5.08
CA ASP A 462 -22.88 29.22 -4.98
C ASP A 462 -23.72 30.42 -5.45
N GLU A 463 -24.49 30.26 -6.54
CA GLU A 463 -25.43 31.28 -7.03
C GLU A 463 -26.56 31.56 -6.03
N GLU A 464 -27.14 30.52 -5.43
CA GLU A 464 -28.18 30.66 -4.40
C GLU A 464 -27.66 31.40 -3.16
N LEU A 465 -26.46 31.03 -2.71
CA LEU A 465 -25.82 31.59 -1.51
C LEU A 465 -25.31 33.02 -1.72
N ALA A 466 -24.99 33.41 -2.96
CA ALA A 466 -24.57 34.76 -3.28
C ALA A 466 -25.60 35.82 -2.83
N LEU A 467 -26.90 35.49 -2.80
CA LEU A 467 -27.97 36.34 -2.28
C LEU A 467 -27.81 36.69 -0.79
N THR A 468 -27.10 35.85 -0.06
CA THR A 468 -26.80 36.02 1.38
C THR A 468 -25.36 36.48 1.63
N GLY A 469 -24.60 36.79 0.58
CA GLY A 469 -23.19 37.18 0.65
C GLY A 469 -22.25 36.02 1.01
N ARG A 470 -22.69 34.78 0.83
CA ARG A 470 -21.92 33.56 1.09
C ARG A 470 -21.47 32.93 -0.23
N ARG A 471 -20.46 32.06 -0.13
CA ARG A 471 -19.97 31.22 -1.24
C ARG A 471 -20.10 29.75 -0.83
N CYS A 472 -20.19 28.85 -1.79
CA CYS A 472 -20.12 27.41 -1.56
C CYS A 472 -18.65 26.99 -1.36
N LEU A 473 -18.34 26.49 -0.16
CA LEU A 473 -17.05 25.94 0.22
C LEU A 473 -16.96 24.48 -0.22
N VAL A 474 -15.87 24.15 -0.90
CA VAL A 474 -15.57 22.81 -1.41
C VAL A 474 -14.42 22.23 -0.60
N ALA A 475 -14.74 21.25 0.23
CA ALA A 475 -13.81 20.44 1.00
C ALA A 475 -13.48 19.16 0.21
N CYS A 476 -12.43 19.25 -0.62
CA CYS A 476 -11.95 18.15 -1.45
C CYS A 476 -11.36 17.01 -0.62
N GLY A 477 -11.30 15.80 -1.18
CA GLY A 477 -10.60 14.66 -0.57
C GLY A 477 -9.13 14.98 -0.31
N HIS A 478 -8.50 15.75 -1.22
CA HIS A 478 -7.15 16.28 -1.02
C HIS A 478 -7.03 17.76 -1.34
N GLY A 479 -6.21 18.45 -0.54
CA GLY A 479 -5.83 19.84 -0.75
C GLY A 479 -6.72 20.84 0.00
N ALA A 480 -6.52 22.12 -0.27
CA ALA A 480 -7.16 23.19 0.49
C ALA A 480 -8.69 23.27 0.26
N ILE A 481 -9.43 23.63 1.30
CA ILE A 481 -10.82 24.09 1.16
C ILE A 481 -10.82 25.28 0.21
N SER A 482 -11.72 25.22 -0.76
CA SER A 482 -11.73 26.09 -1.93
C SER A 482 -13.12 26.63 -2.24
N VAL A 483 -13.20 27.59 -3.15
CA VAL A 483 -14.45 28.01 -3.80
C VAL A 483 -14.33 27.79 -5.31
N LEU A 484 -15.46 27.57 -5.99
CA LEU A 484 -15.48 27.45 -7.44
C LEU A 484 -15.43 28.86 -8.06
N SER A 485 -14.44 29.13 -8.89
CA SER A 485 -14.20 30.41 -9.56
C SER A 485 -13.77 30.16 -10.99
N GLU A 486 -14.52 30.67 -11.96
CA GLU A 486 -14.25 30.47 -13.40
C GLU A 486 -14.02 28.99 -13.80
N GLY A 487 -14.78 28.08 -13.19
CA GLY A 487 -14.67 26.63 -13.43
C GLY A 487 -13.45 25.97 -12.78
N ARG A 488 -12.78 26.64 -11.83
CA ARG A 488 -11.60 26.15 -11.13
C ARG A 488 -11.77 26.27 -9.62
N LEU A 489 -11.17 25.36 -8.87
CA LEU A 489 -11.14 25.42 -7.42
C LEU A 489 -10.00 26.35 -6.97
N GLU A 490 -10.37 27.44 -6.29
CA GLU A 490 -9.44 28.42 -5.72
C GLU A 490 -9.45 28.30 -4.20
N ALA A 491 -8.28 28.03 -3.62
CA ALA A 491 -8.14 27.90 -2.17
C ALA A 491 -8.60 29.19 -1.47
N THR A 492 -9.35 29.05 -0.37
CA THR A 492 -9.88 30.18 0.38
C THR A 492 -9.41 30.18 1.83
N GLY A 493 -9.29 31.37 2.41
CA GLY A 493 -8.78 31.55 3.77
C GLY A 493 -7.26 31.32 3.90
N PRO A 494 -6.70 31.64 5.08
CA PRO A 494 -5.28 31.45 5.35
C PRO A 494 -4.94 29.96 5.49
N VAL A 495 -3.76 29.58 5.01
CA VAL A 495 -3.18 28.25 5.17
C VAL A 495 -1.94 28.37 6.06
N GLU A 496 -1.88 27.61 7.15
CA GLU A 496 -0.78 27.57 8.10
C GLU A 496 -0.04 26.23 7.99
N ARG A 497 1.30 26.24 7.93
CA ARG A 497 2.11 25.02 7.99
C ARG A 497 2.30 24.59 9.44
N TYR A 498 1.78 23.42 9.80
CA TYR A 498 2.13 22.71 11.02
C TYR A 498 3.37 21.84 10.80
N GLN A 499 4.30 21.90 11.76
CA GLN A 499 5.39 20.94 11.92
C GLN A 499 5.57 20.65 13.42
N PRO A 500 5.83 19.39 13.81
CA PRO A 500 6.20 19.06 15.17
C PRO A 500 7.39 19.92 15.60
N LYS A 501 7.28 20.58 16.76
CA LYS A 501 8.44 21.27 17.32
C LYS A 501 9.43 20.20 17.75
N GLY A 502 10.53 20.06 17.01
CA GLY A 502 11.62 19.16 17.36
C GLY A 502 11.94 19.31 18.84
N GLY A 503 11.93 18.20 19.57
CA GLY A 503 12.30 18.14 20.98
C GLY A 503 13.77 18.53 21.13
N ARG A 504 14.06 19.83 21.11
CA ARG A 504 15.34 20.33 21.63
C ARG A 504 15.30 20.09 23.12
N GLY A 505 16.09 19.11 23.55
CA GLY A 505 16.35 18.82 24.95
C GLY A 505 16.62 20.12 25.73
N SER A 506 15.91 20.24 26.84
CA SER A 506 16.38 20.99 28.01
C SER A 506 17.47 20.20 28.71
#